data_AF-A0AAD2NXG5-F1
#
_entry.id   AF-A0AAD2NXG5-F1
#
_cell.length_a   1.000
_cell.length_b   1.000
_cell.length_c   1.000
_cell.angle_alpha   90.00
_cell.angle_beta   90.00
_cell.angle_gamma   90.00
#
_symmetry.space_group_name_H-M   'P 1'
#
loop_
_entity.id
_entity.type
_entity.pdbx_description
1 polymer ?
#
loop_
_entity_poly.entity_id
_entity_poly.type
_entity_poly.pdbx_seq_one_letter_code
_entity_poly.pdbx_strand_id
1 'polypeptide(L)'
;MMLFVIQFAIVLTCIGIGGRFGGIGLGAAGGLGLAILTFGFGVPPDSPPITVISIILAVITCIAILQAAGGLDLFVTIAEKILQKRPGAITFLGPAVAYLFTAICGTGYVAFSIYPVIAEIAADARVRPERRPVNAVFFWPRYLYRVALFNICDRGLSLAAKTEYYN
;
A
#
# COMPACT_ATOMS: atom_id res chain seq x y z
N MET A 1 -12.30 32.86 11.60
CA MET A 1 -12.26 31.53 12.23
C MET A 1 -13.39 30.61 11.74
N MET A 2 -14.65 31.05 11.74
CA MET A 2 -15.80 30.24 11.27
C MET A 2 -15.67 29.72 9.81
N LEU A 3 -15.26 30.58 8.87
CA LEU A 3 -15.06 30.21 7.45
C LEU A 3 -13.99 29.12 7.26
N PHE A 4 -12.90 29.18 8.02
CA PHE A 4 -11.83 28.18 7.98
C PHE A 4 -12.34 26.81 8.47
N VAL A 5 -13.14 26.79 9.54
CA VAL A 5 -13.74 25.55 10.06
C VAL A 5 -14.71 24.93 9.05
N ILE A 6 -15.48 25.74 8.34
CA ILE A 6 -16.40 25.27 7.29
C ILE A 6 -15.64 24.70 6.10
N GLN A 7 -14.61 25.38 5.60
CA GLN A 7 -13.75 24.89 4.51
C GLN A 7 -13.07 23.57 4.88
N PHE A 8 -12.54 23.48 6.10
CA PHE A 8 -11.90 22.27 6.61
C PHE A 8 -12.90 21.11 6.76
N ALA A 9 -14.12 21.38 7.24
CA ALA A 9 -15.19 20.38 7.35
C ALA A 9 -15.63 19.84 5.97
N ILE A 10 -15.69 20.70 4.95
CA ILE A 10 -16.00 20.29 3.57
C ILE A 10 -14.92 19.34 3.05
N VAL A 11 -13.64 19.70 3.19
CA VAL A 11 -12.52 18.83 2.77
C VAL A 11 -12.54 17.50 3.49
N LEU A 12 -12.76 17.50 4.81
CA LEU A 12 -12.86 16.27 5.59
C LEU A 12 -14.03 15.38 5.12
N THR A 13 -15.18 15.98 4.83
CA THR A 13 -16.35 15.24 4.34
C THR A 13 -16.09 14.65 2.95
N CYS A 14 -15.48 15.41 2.04
CA CYS A 14 -15.07 14.91 0.72
C CYS A 14 -14.08 13.75 0.81
N ILE A 15 -13.05 13.85 1.65
CA ILE A 15 -12.05 12.78 1.85
C ILE A 15 -12.70 11.55 2.50
N GLY A 16 -13.57 11.73 3.48
CA GLY A 16 -14.27 10.64 4.16
C GLY A 16 -15.15 9.81 3.21
N ILE A 17 -15.83 10.47 2.26
CA ILE A 17 -16.62 9.80 1.22
C ILE A 17 -15.71 9.19 0.17
N GLY A 18 -14.70 9.94 -0.32
CA GLY A 18 -13.76 9.49 -1.34
C GLY A 18 -12.96 8.25 -0.96
N GLY A 19 -12.59 8.13 0.32
CA GLY A 19 -11.90 6.97 0.88
C GLY A 19 -12.67 5.65 0.74
N ARG A 20 -14.00 5.69 0.60
CA ARG A 20 -14.81 4.47 0.38
C ARG A 20 -14.70 3.92 -1.04
N PHE A 21 -14.33 4.74 -2.01
CA PHE A 21 -14.18 4.36 -3.42
C PHE A 21 -12.73 4.00 -3.80
N GLY A 22 -11.85 3.81 -2.80
CA GLY A 22 -10.47 3.36 -3.02
C GLY A 22 -9.51 4.46 -3.49
N GLY A 23 -8.40 4.04 -4.11
CA GLY A 23 -7.32 4.96 -4.53
C GLY A 23 -7.76 6.00 -5.57
N ILE A 24 -8.52 5.58 -6.59
CA ILE A 24 -9.07 6.48 -7.62
C ILE A 24 -10.08 7.45 -6.99
N GLY A 25 -10.90 6.97 -6.06
CA GLY A 25 -11.89 7.78 -5.34
C GLY A 25 -11.28 8.88 -4.47
N LEU A 26 -10.16 8.59 -3.81
CA LEU A 26 -9.42 9.60 -3.02
C LEU A 26 -8.89 10.74 -3.90
N GLY A 27 -8.35 10.43 -5.08
CA GLY A 27 -7.88 11.44 -6.03
C GLY A 27 -9.03 12.29 -6.57
N ALA A 28 -10.11 11.67 -7.03
CA ALA A 28 -11.27 12.36 -7.57
C ALA A 28 -11.99 13.23 -6.51
N ALA A 29 -12.19 12.72 -5.30
CA ALA A 29 -12.84 13.45 -4.21
C ALA A 29 -11.97 14.61 -3.70
N GLY A 30 -10.64 14.45 -3.68
CA GLY A 30 -9.71 15.54 -3.37
C GLY A 30 -9.77 16.67 -4.40
N GLY A 31 -9.77 16.33 -5.70
CA GLY A 31 -9.94 17.30 -6.79
C GLY A 31 -11.29 18.01 -6.74
N LEU A 32 -12.37 17.29 -6.45
CA LEU A 32 -13.72 17.85 -6.32
C LEU A 32 -13.82 18.76 -5.09
N GLY A 33 -13.23 18.38 -3.96
CA GLY A 33 -13.14 19.22 -2.76
C GLY A 33 -12.38 20.52 -3.01
N LEU A 34 -11.26 20.47 -3.73
CA LEU A 34 -10.52 21.66 -4.16
C LEU A 34 -11.37 22.53 -5.11
N ALA A 35 -12.07 21.94 -6.08
CA ALA A 35 -12.94 22.69 -6.98
C ALA A 35 -14.06 23.44 -6.23
N ILE A 36 -14.70 22.79 -5.23
CA ILE A 36 -15.72 23.44 -4.40
C ILE A 36 -15.12 24.62 -3.61
N LEU A 37 -13.91 24.49 -3.10
CA LEU A 37 -13.24 25.57 -2.36
C LEU A 37 -12.86 26.76 -3.26
N THR A 38 -12.33 26.49 -4.45
CA THR A 38 -11.87 27.53 -5.38
C THR A 38 -13.06 28.25 -6.04
N PHE A 39 -14.07 27.51 -6.53
CA PHE A 39 -15.23 28.11 -7.21
C PHE A 39 -16.33 28.58 -6.24
N GLY A 40 -16.50 27.91 -5.10
CA GLY A 40 -17.57 28.24 -4.13
C GLY A 40 -17.17 29.27 -3.08
N PHE A 41 -15.93 29.21 -2.58
CA PHE A 41 -15.45 30.12 -1.52
C PHE A 41 -14.42 31.15 -2.00
N GLY A 42 -14.06 31.14 -3.29
CA GLY A 42 -13.17 32.13 -3.90
C GLY A 42 -11.75 32.13 -3.33
N VAL A 43 -11.30 31.01 -2.74
CA VAL A 43 -9.93 30.86 -2.25
C VAL A 43 -8.98 30.88 -3.44
N PRO A 44 -7.91 31.72 -3.44
CA PRO A 44 -7.00 31.79 -4.57
C PRO A 44 -6.34 30.41 -4.82
N PRO A 45 -6.34 29.92 -6.08
CA PRO A 45 -5.69 28.66 -6.39
C PRO A 45 -4.18 28.80 -6.25
N ASP A 46 -3.55 27.83 -5.59
CA ASP A 46 -2.10 27.74 -5.53
C ASP A 46 -1.53 27.25 -6.87
N SER A 47 -0.26 27.57 -7.12
CA SER A 47 0.44 27.11 -8.32
C SER A 47 0.54 25.57 -8.35
N PRO A 48 0.30 24.92 -9.50
CA PRO A 48 0.38 23.47 -9.57
C PRO A 48 1.81 22.99 -9.30
N PRO A 49 2.03 22.01 -8.41
CA PRO A 49 3.36 21.55 -8.04
C PRO A 49 3.94 20.60 -9.09
N ILE A 50 4.43 21.16 -10.20
CA ILE A 50 4.97 20.43 -11.36
C ILE A 50 6.13 19.51 -10.94
N THR A 51 7.03 19.98 -10.09
CA THR A 51 8.16 19.20 -9.59
C THR A 51 7.71 17.88 -8.93
N VAL A 52 6.65 17.93 -8.13
CA VAL A 52 6.13 16.74 -7.43
C VAL A 52 5.49 15.78 -8.42
N ILE A 53 4.71 16.29 -9.37
CA ILE A 53 4.07 15.48 -10.41
C ILE A 53 5.14 14.74 -11.24
N SER A 54 6.22 15.43 -11.64
CA SER A 54 7.32 14.82 -12.39
C SER A 54 8.10 13.77 -11.59
N ILE A 55 8.33 14.01 -10.29
CA ILE A 55 8.97 13.00 -9.41
C ILE A 55 8.12 11.73 -9.34
N ILE A 56 6.80 11.87 -9.12
CA ILE A 56 5.89 10.73 -9.07
C ILE A 56 5.87 9.99 -10.41
N LEU A 57 5.80 10.71 -11.53
CA LEU A 57 5.82 10.11 -12.87
C LEU A 57 7.12 9.33 -13.11
N ALA A 58 8.27 9.91 -12.78
CA ALA A 58 9.58 9.28 -12.93
C ALA A 58 9.69 7.99 -12.11
N VAL A 59 9.23 8.00 -10.86
CA VAL A 59 9.25 6.81 -9.99
C VAL A 59 8.31 5.73 -10.52
N ILE A 60 7.08 6.07 -10.94
CA ILE A 60 6.13 5.09 -11.50
C ILE A 60 6.67 4.46 -12.79
N THR A 61 7.26 5.25 -13.69
CA THR A 61 7.89 4.73 -14.91
C THR A 61 9.07 3.81 -14.58
N CYS A 62 9.90 4.17 -13.61
CA CYS A 62 11.00 3.32 -13.15
C CYS A 62 10.50 1.96 -12.62
N ILE A 63 9.44 1.97 -11.79
CA ILE A 63 8.81 0.74 -11.27
C ILE A 63 8.21 -0.09 -12.40
N ALA A 64 7.56 0.53 -13.39
CA ALA A 64 7.00 -0.17 -14.53
C ALA A 64 8.10 -0.89 -15.35
N ILE A 65 9.25 -0.24 -15.56
CA ILE A 65 10.41 -0.85 -16.21
C ILE A 65 10.99 -1.98 -15.36
N LEU A 66 11.13 -1.76 -14.05
CA LEU A 66 11.61 -2.78 -13.10
C LEU A 66 10.72 -4.03 -13.17
N GLN A 67 9.40 -3.85 -13.23
CA GLN A 67 8.46 -4.95 -13.33
C GLN A 67 8.51 -5.63 -14.70
N ALA A 68 8.60 -4.86 -15.80
CA ALA A 68 8.73 -5.41 -17.15
C ALA A 68 10.02 -6.22 -17.35
N ALA A 69 11.09 -5.85 -16.64
CA ALA A 69 12.37 -6.56 -16.66
C ALA A 69 12.42 -7.80 -15.74
N GLY A 70 11.36 -8.11 -14.99
CA GLY A 70 11.35 -9.19 -13.99
C GLY A 70 12.14 -8.86 -12.71
N GLY A 71 12.46 -7.59 -12.47
CA GLY A 71 13.22 -7.16 -11.28
C GLY A 71 12.49 -7.41 -9.96
N LEU A 72 11.16 -7.51 -9.98
CA LEU A 72 10.38 -7.92 -8.81
C LEU A 72 10.59 -9.39 -8.44
N ASP A 73 10.78 -10.27 -9.42
CA ASP A 73 11.05 -11.69 -9.18
C ASP A 73 12.43 -11.88 -8.53
N LEU A 74 13.40 -11.02 -8.88
CA LEU A 74 14.69 -10.95 -8.21
C LEU A 74 14.54 -10.54 -6.73
N PHE A 75 13.75 -9.50 -6.44
CA PHE A 75 13.48 -9.10 -5.06
C PHE A 75 12.81 -10.23 -4.27
N VAL A 76 11.83 -10.92 -4.85
CA VAL A 76 11.17 -12.08 -4.25
C VAL A 76 12.18 -13.17 -3.91
N THR A 77 13.04 -13.55 -4.87
CA THR A 77 14.06 -14.58 -4.66
C THR A 77 15.08 -14.20 -3.58
N ILE A 78 15.46 -12.92 -3.52
CA ILE A 78 16.37 -12.40 -2.49
C ILE A 78 15.69 -12.43 -1.11
N ALA A 79 14.44 -12.00 -1.02
CA ALA A 79 13.68 -12.07 0.23
C ALA A 79 13.56 -13.51 0.70
N GLU A 80 13.25 -14.45 -0.19
CA GLU A 80 13.13 -15.87 0.13
C GLU A 80 14.43 -16.39 0.78
N LYS A 81 15.58 -16.14 0.14
CA LYS A 81 16.90 -16.53 0.66
C LYS A 81 17.22 -15.89 2.01
N ILE A 82 16.81 -14.64 2.25
CA ILE A 82 17.04 -13.95 3.53
C ILE A 82 16.17 -14.57 4.63
N LEU A 83 14.90 -14.83 4.33
CA LEU A 83 13.94 -15.34 5.30
C LEU A 83 14.20 -16.82 5.65
N GLN A 84 14.62 -17.63 4.68
CA GLN A 84 15.00 -19.04 4.90
C GLN A 84 16.22 -19.21 5.82
N LYS A 85 17.12 -18.20 5.92
CA LYS A 85 18.30 -18.29 6.80
C LYS A 85 17.97 -18.31 8.29
N ARG A 86 16.85 -17.71 8.72
CA ARG A 86 16.46 -17.58 10.14
C ARG A 86 14.93 -17.73 10.29
N PRO A 87 14.36 -18.92 10.04
CA PRO A 87 12.90 -19.15 10.04
C PRO A 87 12.24 -18.95 11.42
N GLY A 88 12.97 -19.11 12.51
CA GLY A 88 12.46 -18.84 13.86
C GLY A 88 12.17 -17.37 14.17
N ALA A 89 12.61 -16.43 13.32
CA ALA A 89 12.48 -14.98 13.52
C ALA A 89 11.63 -14.28 12.43
N ILE A 90 10.82 -15.02 11.66
CA ILE A 90 10.04 -14.48 10.53
C ILE A 90 9.13 -13.31 10.93
N THR A 91 8.60 -13.31 12.15
CA THR A 91 7.71 -12.24 12.65
C THR A 91 8.39 -10.87 12.68
N PHE A 92 9.71 -10.82 12.90
CA PHE A 92 10.49 -9.57 12.89
C PHE A 92 11.18 -9.37 11.54
N LEU A 93 11.70 -10.46 10.95
CA LEU A 93 12.46 -10.41 9.72
C LEU A 93 11.60 -10.10 8.49
N GLY A 94 10.37 -10.61 8.44
CA GLY A 94 9.43 -10.35 7.34
C GLY A 94 9.11 -8.86 7.19
N PRO A 95 8.66 -8.16 8.25
CA PRO A 95 8.46 -6.72 8.24
C PRO A 95 9.71 -5.92 7.91
N ALA A 96 10.87 -6.32 8.45
CA ALA A 96 12.13 -5.63 8.20
C ALA A 96 12.53 -5.68 6.71
N VAL A 97 12.41 -6.86 6.08
CA VAL A 97 12.72 -7.03 4.65
C VAL A 97 11.72 -6.27 3.77
N ALA A 98 10.42 -6.34 4.10
CA ALA A 98 9.39 -5.57 3.40
C ALA A 98 9.66 -4.06 3.48
N TYR A 99 10.02 -3.55 4.66
CA TYR A 99 10.35 -2.14 4.84
C TYR A 99 11.61 -1.72 4.07
N LEU A 100 12.66 -2.53 4.12
CA LEU A 100 13.90 -2.29 3.36
C LEU A 100 13.62 -2.22 1.86
N PHE A 101 12.82 -3.14 1.34
CA PHE A 101 12.50 -3.19 -0.09
C PHE A 101 11.57 -2.06 -0.52
N THR A 102 10.58 -1.70 0.30
CA THR A 102 9.75 -0.52 0.07
C THR A 102 10.58 0.77 0.11
N ALA A 103 11.58 0.87 0.99
CA ALA A 103 12.49 2.01 1.03
C ALA A 103 13.35 2.12 -0.24
N ILE A 104 13.85 0.99 -0.77
CA ILE A 104 14.65 0.96 -2.00
C ILE A 104 13.80 1.29 -3.24
N CYS A 105 12.59 0.73 -3.34
CA CYS A 105 11.71 0.96 -4.50
C CYS A 105 10.85 2.23 -4.39
N GLY A 106 10.77 2.86 -3.22
CA GLY A 106 9.97 4.07 -2.99
C GLY A 106 8.45 3.88 -3.02
N THR A 107 7.96 2.63 -3.03
CA THR A 107 6.52 2.33 -3.11
C THR A 107 6.13 1.10 -2.29
N GLY A 108 4.91 1.13 -1.72
CA GLY A 108 4.30 -0.01 -1.04
C GLY A 108 3.89 -1.14 -1.99
N TYR A 109 3.91 -0.93 -3.31
CA TYR A 109 3.55 -1.95 -4.31
C TYR A 109 4.39 -3.24 -4.16
N VAL A 110 5.68 -3.10 -3.86
CA VAL A 110 6.61 -4.24 -3.72
C VAL A 110 6.21 -5.17 -2.57
N ALA A 111 5.62 -4.63 -1.50
CA ALA A 111 5.22 -5.43 -0.35
C ALA A 111 4.13 -6.46 -0.71
N PHE A 112 3.34 -6.21 -1.76
CA PHE A 112 2.33 -7.16 -2.23
C PHE A 112 2.95 -8.45 -2.79
N SER A 113 4.11 -8.36 -3.45
CA SER A 113 4.82 -9.52 -3.98
C SER A 113 5.58 -10.31 -2.91
N ILE A 114 5.97 -9.67 -1.82
CA ILE A 114 6.70 -10.30 -0.71
C ILE A 114 5.75 -11.02 0.27
N TYR A 115 4.49 -10.59 0.36
CA TYR A 115 3.50 -11.20 1.24
C TYR A 115 3.31 -12.73 1.03
N PRO A 116 3.14 -13.26 -0.20
CA PRO A 116 3.01 -14.70 -0.40
C PRO A 116 4.27 -15.47 0.01
N VAL A 117 5.46 -14.91 -0.23
CA VAL A 117 6.75 -15.51 0.14
C VAL A 117 6.88 -15.66 1.66
N ILE A 118 6.47 -14.62 2.41
CA ILE A 118 6.46 -14.68 3.88
C ILE A 118 5.51 -15.78 4.38
N ALA A 119 4.34 -15.92 3.74
CA ALA A 119 3.34 -16.92 4.12
C ALA A 119 3.84 -18.35 3.87
N GLU A 120 4.50 -18.59 2.73
CA GLU A 120 5.09 -19.88 2.36
C GLU A 120 6.19 -20.30 3.35
N ILE A 121 7.15 -19.41 3.62
CA ILE A 121 8.26 -19.70 4.55
C ILE A 121 7.77 -19.89 5.99
N ALA A 122 6.71 -19.17 6.40
CA ALA A 122 6.10 -19.35 7.72
C ALA A 122 5.41 -20.71 7.85
N ALA A 123 4.77 -21.20 6.77
CA ALA A 123 4.16 -22.52 6.73
C ALA A 123 5.22 -23.64 6.84
N ASP A 124 6.31 -23.54 6.09
CA ASP A 124 7.42 -24.51 6.12
C ASP A 124 8.11 -24.57 7.48
N ALA A 125 8.30 -23.42 8.13
CA ALA A 125 8.92 -23.33 9.44
C ALA A 125 8.05 -23.88 10.59
N ARG A 126 6.79 -24.26 10.32
CA ARG A 126 5.75 -24.57 11.33
C ARG A 126 5.61 -23.50 12.42
N VAL A 127 6.01 -22.26 12.12
CA VAL A 127 5.84 -21.12 13.01
C VAL A 127 4.46 -20.54 12.71
N ARG A 128 3.51 -20.67 13.65
CA ARG A 128 2.21 -19.99 13.52
C ARG A 128 2.48 -18.49 13.38
N PRO A 129 2.05 -17.83 12.28
CA PRO A 129 2.06 -16.38 12.21
C PRO A 129 0.95 -15.84 13.12
N GLU A 130 1.17 -15.93 14.43
CA GLU A 130 0.12 -15.74 15.45
C GLU A 130 -0.42 -14.30 15.46
N ARG A 131 0.29 -13.35 14.85
CA ARG A 131 -0.24 -12.04 14.51
C ARG A 131 0.28 -11.65 13.15
N ARG A 132 -0.61 -11.69 12.15
CA ARG A 132 -0.44 -11.11 10.82
C ARG A 132 0.32 -9.77 10.93
N PRO A 133 1.61 -9.70 10.56
CA PRO A 133 2.40 -8.48 10.74
C PRO A 133 2.09 -7.42 9.67
N VAL A 134 0.98 -7.58 8.93
CA VAL A 134 0.40 -6.56 8.04
C VAL A 134 0.15 -5.25 8.79
N ASN A 135 -0.28 -5.34 10.05
CA ASN A 135 -0.64 -4.16 10.84
C ASN A 135 0.57 -3.27 11.19
N ALA A 136 1.78 -3.85 11.20
CA ALA A 136 3.01 -3.13 11.56
C ALA A 136 3.71 -2.52 10.33
N VAL A 137 3.52 -3.10 9.14
CA VAL A 137 4.14 -2.62 7.89
C VAL A 137 3.24 -1.60 7.17
N PHE A 138 1.92 -1.73 7.30
CA PHE A 138 0.96 -0.84 6.65
C PHE A 138 0.18 -0.04 7.71
N PHE A 139 0.67 1.17 8.01
CA PHE A 139 -0.02 2.23 8.76
C PHE A 139 -1.19 2.78 7.93
N TRP A 140 -2.16 1.94 7.56
CA TRP A 140 -3.36 2.37 6.85
C TRP A 140 -4.63 2.04 7.66
N PRO A 141 -5.65 2.91 7.68
CA PRO A 141 -6.89 2.63 8.38
C PRO A 141 -7.57 1.36 7.86
N ARG A 142 -8.24 0.61 8.76
CA ARG A 142 -8.98 -0.65 8.49
C ARG A 142 -9.90 -0.61 7.26
N TYR A 143 -10.35 0.58 6.85
CA TYR A 143 -11.20 0.81 5.68
C TYR A 143 -10.49 0.61 4.35
N LEU A 144 -9.21 0.95 4.26
CA LEU A 144 -8.49 0.89 3.01
C LEU A 144 -7.88 -0.50 2.73
N TYR A 145 -7.63 -1.26 3.80
CA TYR A 145 -7.46 -2.71 3.76
C TYR A 145 -8.69 -3.45 3.21
N ARG A 146 -9.83 -2.80 3.00
CA ARG A 146 -10.99 -3.44 2.41
C ARG A 146 -11.10 -3.18 0.91
N VAL A 147 -10.45 -2.14 0.38
CA VAL A 147 -10.53 -1.76 -1.04
C VAL A 147 -9.33 -2.25 -1.86
N ALA A 148 -8.12 -2.20 -1.30
CA ALA A 148 -6.93 -2.79 -1.95
C ALA A 148 -6.93 -4.32 -1.88
N LEU A 149 -7.54 -4.87 -0.82
CA LEU A 149 -7.51 -6.31 -0.51
C LEU A 149 -8.71 -7.03 -1.16
N PHE A 150 -9.85 -6.40 -1.46
CA PHE A 150 -10.97 -7.13 -2.06
C PHE A 150 -10.67 -7.73 -3.44
N ASN A 151 -9.72 -7.17 -4.20
CA ASN A 151 -9.35 -7.67 -5.53
C ASN A 151 -8.00 -8.41 -5.58
N ILE A 152 -7.10 -8.16 -4.62
CA ILE A 152 -5.75 -8.76 -4.57
C ILE A 152 -5.67 -9.90 -3.53
N CYS A 153 -6.40 -9.77 -2.42
CA CYS A 153 -6.50 -10.81 -1.38
C CYS A 153 -7.23 -12.03 -1.88
N ASP A 154 -8.17 -11.93 -2.83
CA ASP A 154 -8.92 -13.12 -3.26
C ASP A 154 -8.04 -14.12 -4.02
N ARG A 155 -6.95 -13.69 -4.67
CA ARG A 155 -5.96 -14.63 -5.26
C ARG A 155 -4.89 -15.09 -4.28
N GLY A 156 -4.34 -14.20 -3.45
CA GLY A 156 -3.29 -14.57 -2.48
C GLY A 156 -3.82 -15.31 -1.24
N LEU A 157 -5.03 -14.96 -0.79
CA LEU A 157 -5.72 -15.63 0.33
C LEU A 157 -6.44 -16.89 -0.12
N SER A 158 -6.77 -17.07 -1.41
CA SER A 158 -7.20 -18.37 -1.94
C SER A 158 -6.06 -19.41 -1.90
N LEU A 159 -4.81 -18.97 -2.08
CA LEU A 159 -3.62 -19.83 -1.90
C LEU A 159 -3.28 -20.06 -0.41
N ALA A 160 -3.41 -19.04 0.44
CA ALA A 160 -3.23 -19.19 1.90
C ALA A 160 -4.36 -19.98 2.58
N ALA A 161 -5.60 -19.86 2.10
CA ALA A 161 -6.72 -20.69 2.55
C ALA A 161 -6.65 -22.12 2.00
N LYS A 162 -5.98 -22.35 0.87
CA LYS A 162 -5.64 -23.70 0.40
C LYS A 162 -4.63 -24.41 1.29
N THR A 163 -3.74 -23.66 1.96
CA THR A 163 -2.77 -24.22 2.93
C THR A 163 -3.38 -24.44 4.32
N GLU A 164 -4.46 -23.74 4.67
CA GLU A 164 -5.27 -24.03 5.87
C GLU A 164 -6.20 -25.27 5.68
N TYR A 165 -6.23 -25.84 4.47
CA TYR A 165 -6.98 -27.05 4.09
C TYR A 165 -6.11 -28.31 3.87
N TYR A 166 -4.84 -28.29 4.29
CA TYR A 166 -3.95 -29.46 4.21
C TYR A 166 -3.22 -29.74 5.54
N ASN A 167 -3.96 -29.62 6.65
CA ASN A 167 -3.92 -30.60 7.74
C ASN A 167 -5.33 -31.17 7.89
#